data_AF-M4WTE0-F1
#
_entry.id   AF-M4WTE0-F1
#
_cell.length_a   1.000
_cell.length_b   1.000
_cell.length_c   1.000
_cell.angle_alpha   90.00
_cell.angle_beta   90.00
_cell.angle_gamma   90.00
#
_symmetry.space_group_name_H-M   'P 1'
#
loop_
_entity.id
_entity.type
_entity.pdbx_description
1 polymer ?
#
loop_
_entity_poly.entity_id
_entity_poly.type
_entity_poly.pdbx_seq_one_letter_code
_entity_poly.pdbx_strand_id
1 'polypeptide(L)'
;MSLKSLAFGVKQHLQFTIGVPIAHSHAYELLAGAFGFHSSAALNSDHLLAVATNGSGRPISPALLQRRLAELGYGETAARAAEILAAYIKEGDLACYSLRNVVSILQEDPFELLDVETDAELQVLIDGLGRLAGKGNPAAHFALALLYGGELTDDDHQPGMGGEYWLERMQAGEVLDGVPLEWAITAQELQQKRSLRLSHLMRAAALGHDGAVLELAELGEDPRWLEQAWNLDSVDDPLRLAELAYGHGREEDARRWYYVAAVQGDTEAMRTLVEELEPNNHFQGWVWIYLSAELDGDIRRSTMRAYHDGGAYDGELYDDDIGGPLYVDGDEGVHIPALDAASDIRAKLLAKELYAKLNDSLPEIK
;
A
#
# COMPACT_ATOMS: atom_id res chain seq x y z
N MET A 1 -19.28 3.99 9.63
CA MET A 1 -19.40 5.16 10.57
C MET A 1 -18.46 6.32 10.20
N SER A 2 -18.92 7.46 9.66
CA SER A 2 -18.04 8.61 9.33
C SER A 2 -17.34 9.27 10.56
N LEU A 3 -16.22 9.99 10.38
CA LEU A 3 -15.59 10.83 11.43
C LEU A 3 -16.56 11.88 12.00
N LYS A 4 -17.50 12.38 11.18
CA LYS A 4 -18.53 13.31 11.65
C LYS A 4 -19.47 12.62 12.64
N SER A 5 -19.91 11.40 12.34
CA SER A 5 -20.70 10.59 13.28
C SER A 5 -19.90 10.19 14.51
N LEU A 6 -18.60 9.91 14.37
CA LEU A 6 -17.72 9.61 15.50
C LEU A 6 -17.56 10.83 16.42
N ALA A 7 -17.21 12.00 15.88
CA ALA A 7 -17.07 13.23 16.65
C ALA A 7 -18.41 13.63 17.30
N PHE A 8 -19.53 13.38 16.62
CA PHE A 8 -20.86 13.57 17.17
C PHE A 8 -21.16 12.59 18.32
N GLY A 9 -20.81 11.30 18.15
CA GLY A 9 -20.93 10.27 19.18
C GLY A 9 -20.09 10.59 20.42
N VAL A 10 -18.83 10.97 20.25
CA VAL A 10 -17.93 11.46 21.31
C VAL A 10 -18.57 12.64 22.05
N LYS A 11 -19.06 13.63 21.31
CA LYS A 11 -19.72 14.80 21.90
C LYS A 11 -20.93 14.39 22.74
N GLN A 12 -21.84 13.57 22.20
CA GLN A 12 -23.04 13.13 22.91
C GLN A 12 -22.72 12.30 24.14
N HIS A 13 -21.78 11.35 24.01
CA HIS A 13 -21.36 10.46 25.09
C HIS A 13 -20.71 11.25 26.24
N LEU A 14 -19.79 12.16 25.95
CA LEU A 14 -19.16 13.00 26.98
C LEU A 14 -20.18 13.94 27.65
N GLN A 15 -21.08 14.56 26.87
CA GLN A 15 -22.13 15.43 27.42
C GLN A 15 -23.06 14.66 28.37
N PHE A 16 -23.47 13.46 28.00
CA PHE A 16 -24.33 12.61 28.83
C PHE A 16 -23.64 12.17 30.13
N THR A 17 -22.38 11.74 30.05
CA THR A 17 -21.71 11.09 31.18
C THR A 17 -21.06 12.09 32.16
N ILE A 18 -20.61 13.24 31.67
CA ILE A 18 -19.91 14.27 32.48
C ILE A 18 -20.84 15.44 32.83
N GLY A 19 -21.94 15.63 32.09
CA GLY A 19 -22.90 16.71 32.33
C GLY A 19 -22.42 18.09 31.89
N VAL A 20 -21.34 18.18 31.10
CA VAL A 20 -20.77 19.45 30.62
C VAL A 20 -20.97 19.58 29.10
N PRO A 21 -21.44 20.73 28.58
CA PRO A 21 -21.60 20.94 27.16
C PRO A 21 -20.24 20.96 26.43
N ILE A 22 -20.00 19.94 25.60
CA ILE A 22 -18.84 19.89 24.70
C ILE A 22 -19.15 20.61 23.38
N ALA A 23 -18.27 21.54 22.95
CA ALA A 23 -18.38 22.19 21.66
C ALA A 23 -18.09 21.19 20.52
N HIS A 24 -18.75 21.34 19.37
CA HIS A 24 -18.57 20.42 18.25
C HIS A 24 -17.13 20.44 17.70
N SER A 25 -16.48 21.60 17.64
CA SER A 25 -15.06 21.72 17.27
C SER A 25 -14.13 21.03 18.27
N HIS A 26 -14.44 21.09 19.57
CA HIS A 26 -13.63 20.46 20.62
C HIS A 26 -13.62 18.94 20.50
N ALA A 27 -14.69 18.31 20.00
CA ALA A 27 -14.70 16.86 19.77
C ALA A 27 -13.58 16.41 18.81
N TYR A 28 -13.36 17.15 17.72
CA TYR A 28 -12.27 16.87 16.78
C TYR A 28 -10.89 17.10 17.39
N GLU A 29 -10.74 18.15 18.21
CA GLU A 29 -9.50 18.46 18.92
C GLU A 29 -9.16 17.41 19.98
N LEU A 30 -10.17 16.83 20.63
CA LEU A 30 -10.00 15.75 21.59
C LEU A 30 -9.60 14.44 20.91
N LEU A 31 -10.25 14.09 19.79
CA LEU A 31 -9.84 12.94 18.99
C LEU A 31 -8.39 13.08 18.52
N ALA A 32 -7.98 14.26 18.05
CA ALA A 32 -6.59 14.50 17.67
C ALA A 32 -5.63 14.42 18.87
N GLY A 33 -6.00 15.01 20.00
CA GLY A 33 -5.23 14.94 21.24
C GLY A 33 -5.08 13.51 21.79
N ALA A 34 -6.05 12.63 21.53
CA ALA A 34 -6.02 11.23 21.94
C ALA A 34 -4.80 10.49 21.39
N PHE A 35 -4.46 10.81 20.15
CA PHE A 35 -3.33 10.27 19.42
C PHE A 35 -2.12 11.21 19.45
N GLY A 36 -2.07 12.16 20.39
CA GLY A 36 -0.92 13.02 20.63
C GLY A 36 -0.68 14.13 19.62
N PHE A 37 -1.68 14.51 18.82
CA PHE A 37 -1.62 15.68 17.95
C PHE A 37 -2.02 16.96 18.69
N HIS A 38 -1.35 18.06 18.36
CA HIS A 38 -1.62 19.37 18.96
C HIS A 38 -2.85 20.08 18.38
N SER A 39 -3.38 19.60 17.25
CA SER A 39 -4.64 20.07 16.70
C SER A 39 -5.30 19.05 15.78
N SER A 40 -6.59 19.21 15.52
CA SER A 40 -7.29 18.42 14.49
C SER A 40 -6.72 18.69 13.09
N ALA A 41 -6.24 19.91 12.83
CA ALA A 41 -5.58 20.22 11.57
C ALA A 41 -4.26 19.46 11.39
N ALA A 42 -3.47 19.30 12.47
CA ALA A 42 -2.21 18.55 12.44
C ALA A 42 -2.41 17.05 12.26
N LEU A 43 -3.50 16.48 12.81
CA LEU A 43 -3.88 15.10 12.49
C LEU A 43 -4.28 15.00 11.00
N ASN A 44 -5.20 15.85 10.56
CA ASN A 44 -5.75 15.80 9.20
C ASN A 44 -4.83 16.38 8.12
N SER A 45 -3.54 16.60 8.38
CA SER A 45 -2.58 16.95 7.33
C SER A 45 -2.11 15.70 6.59
N ASP A 46 -1.91 14.61 7.33
CA ASP A 46 -1.28 13.40 6.80
C ASP A 46 -1.66 12.10 7.54
N HIS A 47 -2.66 12.17 8.43
CA HIS A 47 -3.13 11.01 9.19
C HIS A 47 -4.63 10.85 9.06
N LEU A 48 -5.06 9.60 9.22
CA LEU A 48 -6.45 9.18 9.21
C LEU A 48 -6.80 8.47 10.51
N LEU A 49 -8.06 8.61 10.93
CA LEU A 49 -8.67 7.76 11.95
C LEU A 49 -9.53 6.72 11.26
N ALA A 50 -9.26 5.45 11.56
CA ALA A 50 -10.01 4.29 11.07
C ALA A 50 -10.14 3.26 12.19
N VAL A 51 -10.96 2.23 11.98
CA VAL A 51 -11.01 1.08 12.87
C VAL A 51 -9.66 0.35 12.81
N ALA A 52 -9.20 -0.14 13.95
CA ALA A 52 -7.93 -0.83 14.12
C ALA A 52 -8.05 -2.20 13.49
N THR A 53 -7.25 -2.42 12.45
CA THR A 53 -7.04 -3.75 11.85
C THR A 53 -5.63 -4.15 12.27
N ASN A 54 -5.52 -5.27 12.98
CA ASN A 54 -4.24 -5.89 13.36
C ASN A 54 -3.25 -5.05 14.22
N GLY A 55 -3.72 -4.01 14.92
CA GLY A 55 -2.95 -3.34 15.99
C GLY A 55 -1.83 -2.39 15.53
N SER A 56 -1.74 -2.06 14.24
CA SER A 56 -0.69 -1.21 13.66
C SER A 56 -0.90 0.30 13.87
N GLY A 57 -2.01 0.70 14.50
CA GLY A 57 -2.33 2.09 14.78
C GLY A 57 -1.64 2.67 16.02
N ARG A 58 -1.44 3.99 16.04
CA ARG A 58 -0.89 4.69 17.20
C ARG A 58 -1.82 4.51 18.43
N PRO A 59 -1.31 4.07 19.59
CA PRO A 59 -2.13 3.88 20.78
C PRO A 59 -2.57 5.21 21.41
N ILE A 60 -3.71 5.17 22.10
CA ILE A 60 -4.28 6.30 22.82
C ILE A 60 -3.46 6.59 24.08
N SER A 61 -3.28 7.87 24.42
CA SER A 61 -2.72 8.28 25.72
C SER A 61 -3.74 9.03 26.57
N PRO A 62 -4.27 8.40 27.65
CA PRO A 62 -5.18 9.07 28.59
C PRO A 62 -4.59 10.34 29.22
N ALA A 63 -3.26 10.37 29.44
CA ALA A 63 -2.57 11.55 29.97
C ALA A 63 -2.60 12.73 28.99
N LEU A 64 -2.41 12.47 27.69
CA LEU A 64 -2.50 13.51 26.66
C LEU A 64 -3.94 14.01 26.49
N LEU A 65 -4.93 13.11 26.57
CA LEU A 65 -6.35 13.47 26.58
C LEU A 65 -6.70 14.39 27.75
N GLN A 66 -6.29 14.03 28.96
CA GLN A 66 -6.54 14.83 30.15
C GLN A 66 -5.95 16.24 30.02
N ARG A 67 -4.70 16.34 29.53
CA ARG A 67 -4.06 17.63 29.26
C ARG A 67 -4.86 18.43 28.24
N ARG A 68 -5.28 17.80 27.14
CA ARG A 68 -6.03 18.48 26.08
C ARG A 68 -7.40 18.98 26.55
N LEU A 69 -8.09 18.20 27.37
CA LEU A 69 -9.34 18.61 28.01
C LEU A 69 -9.15 19.85 28.89
N ALA A 70 -8.07 19.90 29.67
CA ALA A 70 -7.74 21.07 30.47
C ALA A 70 -7.45 22.31 29.62
N GLU A 71 -6.68 22.15 28.53
CA GLU A 71 -6.38 23.24 27.57
C GLU A 71 -7.64 23.80 26.88
N LEU A 72 -8.64 22.95 26.62
CA LEU A 72 -9.92 23.34 26.01
C LEU A 72 -10.95 23.90 27.01
N GLY A 73 -10.55 24.08 28.29
CA GLY A 73 -11.39 24.70 29.33
C GLY A 73 -12.21 23.74 30.18
N TYR A 74 -11.94 22.43 30.13
CA TYR A 74 -12.68 21.39 30.87
C TYR A 74 -11.92 20.87 32.11
N GLY A 75 -11.05 21.71 32.71
CA GLY A 75 -10.09 21.29 33.74
C GLY A 75 -10.66 20.52 34.94
N GLU A 76 -11.84 20.92 35.45
CA GLU A 76 -12.48 20.27 36.62
C GLU A 76 -12.94 18.83 36.33
N THR A 77 -13.31 18.53 35.09
CA THR A 77 -13.81 17.21 34.68
C THR A 77 -12.83 16.44 33.80
N ALA A 78 -11.66 17.01 33.51
CA ALA A 78 -10.69 16.52 32.53
C ALA A 78 -10.22 15.09 32.79
N ALA A 79 -9.94 14.70 34.04
CA ALA A 79 -9.47 13.35 34.35
C ALA A 79 -10.53 12.30 34.01
N ARG A 80 -11.74 12.48 34.55
CA ARG A 80 -12.88 11.58 34.31
C ARG A 80 -13.28 11.55 32.83
N ALA A 81 -13.25 12.70 32.18
CA ALA A 81 -13.56 12.82 30.76
C ALA A 81 -12.55 12.11 29.87
N ALA A 82 -11.25 12.15 30.24
CA ALA A 82 -10.20 11.44 29.54
C ALA A 82 -10.35 9.92 29.66
N GLU A 83 -10.67 9.41 30.84
CA GLU A 83 -10.92 7.97 31.06
C GLU A 83 -12.11 7.48 30.24
N ILE A 84 -13.24 8.20 30.29
CA ILE A 84 -14.45 7.86 29.52
C ILE A 84 -14.16 7.88 28.01
N LEU A 85 -13.49 8.92 27.53
CA LEU A 85 -13.16 9.03 26.12
C LEU A 85 -12.18 7.94 25.68
N ALA A 86 -11.17 7.63 26.49
CA ALA A 86 -10.23 6.55 26.20
C ALA A 86 -10.93 5.19 26.14
N ALA A 87 -11.88 4.93 27.05
CA ALA A 87 -12.70 3.72 27.02
C ALA A 87 -13.58 3.67 25.75
N TYR A 88 -14.25 4.77 25.40
CA TYR A 88 -15.10 4.85 24.21
C TYR A 88 -14.32 4.64 22.90
N ILE A 89 -13.12 5.22 22.78
CA ILE A 89 -12.26 5.04 21.60
C ILE A 89 -11.75 3.59 21.55
N LYS A 90 -11.45 2.98 22.70
CA LYS A 90 -11.04 1.58 22.80
C LYS A 90 -12.18 0.61 22.47
N GLU A 91 -13.41 0.88 22.92
CA GLU A 91 -14.59 0.06 22.58
C GLU A 91 -14.95 0.13 21.10
N GLY A 92 -14.66 1.25 20.43
CA GLY A 92 -14.82 1.39 18.99
C GLY A 92 -13.61 0.95 18.17
N ASP A 93 -12.60 0.34 18.81
CA ASP A 93 -11.33 -0.09 18.23
C ASP A 93 -10.72 0.97 17.29
N LEU A 94 -10.69 2.24 17.69
CA LEU A 94 -10.21 3.31 16.82
C LEU A 94 -8.69 3.47 16.88
N ALA A 95 -8.06 3.49 15.72
CA ALA A 95 -6.64 3.68 15.51
C ALA A 95 -6.35 4.92 14.64
N CYS A 96 -5.11 5.42 14.76
CA CYS A 96 -4.60 6.48 13.90
C CYS A 96 -3.46 5.95 13.03
N TYR A 97 -3.61 6.16 11.73
CA TYR A 97 -2.66 5.72 10.70
C TYR A 97 -2.09 6.92 9.97
N SER A 98 -0.79 6.89 9.65
CA SER A 98 -0.22 7.81 8.67
C SER A 98 -0.69 7.40 7.27
N LEU A 99 -0.81 8.37 6.35
CA LEU A 99 -1.14 8.05 4.96
C LEU A 99 -0.06 7.20 4.30
N ARG A 100 1.21 7.39 4.67
CA ARG A 100 2.31 6.53 4.20
C ARG A 100 2.07 5.05 4.55
N ASN A 101 1.68 4.75 5.79
CA ASN A 101 1.41 3.37 6.20
C ASN A 101 0.18 2.82 5.49
N VAL A 102 -0.88 3.64 5.35
CA VAL A 102 -2.09 3.23 4.60
C VAL A 102 -1.74 2.86 3.17
N VAL A 103 -0.92 3.68 2.48
CA VAL A 103 -0.48 3.39 1.12
C VAL A 103 0.35 2.12 1.06
N SER A 104 1.35 1.97 1.95
CA SER A 104 2.21 0.77 2.01
C SER A 104 1.37 -0.51 2.15
N ILE A 105 0.45 -0.53 3.12
CA ILE A 105 -0.38 -1.71 3.36
C ILE A 105 -1.28 -1.98 2.15
N LEU A 106 -1.90 -0.95 1.57
CA LEU A 106 -2.73 -1.13 0.37
C LEU A 106 -1.95 -1.58 -0.88
N GLN A 107 -0.63 -1.37 -0.93
CA GLN A 107 0.22 -1.84 -2.02
C GLN A 107 0.68 -3.29 -1.82
N GLU A 108 0.97 -3.68 -0.58
CA GLU A 108 1.43 -5.04 -0.23
C GLU A 108 0.26 -6.02 -0.17
N ASP A 109 -0.73 -5.72 0.65
CA ASP A 109 -1.94 -6.50 0.81
C ASP A 109 -3.12 -5.58 1.13
N PRO A 110 -3.94 -5.23 0.12
CA PRO A 110 -5.16 -4.46 0.33
C PRO A 110 -6.05 -5.04 1.44
N PHE A 111 -6.06 -6.36 1.62
CA PHE A 111 -6.91 -7.06 2.60
C PHE A 111 -6.35 -6.97 4.03
N GLU A 112 -5.06 -6.67 4.22
CA GLU A 112 -4.47 -6.52 5.56
C GLU A 112 -4.94 -5.22 6.24
N LEU A 113 -4.95 -4.09 5.51
CA LEU A 113 -5.55 -2.85 6.02
C LEU A 113 -7.05 -3.00 6.15
N LEU A 114 -7.63 -3.79 5.23
CA LEU A 114 -9.05 -4.01 5.08
C LEU A 114 -9.51 -5.32 5.73
N ASP A 115 -9.08 -5.60 6.97
CA ASP A 115 -9.79 -6.50 7.90
C ASP A 115 -11.17 -5.90 8.29
N VAL A 116 -11.84 -5.37 7.26
CA VAL A 116 -13.09 -4.68 7.14
C VAL A 116 -14.07 -5.81 6.96
N GLU A 117 -14.63 -6.23 8.07
CA GLU A 117 -15.66 -7.27 8.10
C GLU A 117 -16.96 -6.77 7.43
N THR A 118 -17.09 -5.44 7.26
CA THR A 118 -18.33 -4.80 6.80
C THR A 118 -18.13 -3.64 5.81
N ASP A 119 -19.05 -3.52 4.84
CA ASP A 119 -19.14 -2.34 3.94
C ASP A 119 -19.15 -1.00 4.70
N ALA A 120 -19.67 -1.00 5.92
CA ALA A 120 -19.77 0.18 6.76
C ALA A 120 -18.42 0.70 7.25
N GLU A 121 -17.42 -0.18 7.40
CA GLU A 121 -16.03 0.12 7.77
C GLU A 121 -15.24 0.61 6.56
N LEU A 122 -15.40 -0.06 5.40
CA LEU A 122 -14.82 0.39 4.13
C LEU A 122 -15.23 1.83 3.83
N GLN A 123 -16.52 2.13 4.01
CA GLN A 123 -17.04 3.47 3.77
C GLN A 123 -16.45 4.50 4.74
N VAL A 124 -16.02 4.12 5.96
CA VAL A 124 -15.32 5.04 6.88
C VAL A 124 -13.96 5.42 6.33
N LEU A 125 -13.23 4.42 5.84
CA LEU A 125 -11.91 4.61 5.26
C LEU A 125 -12.00 5.50 4.03
N ILE A 126 -12.93 5.18 3.11
CA ILE A 126 -13.19 5.97 1.89
C ILE A 126 -13.60 7.41 2.25
N ASP A 127 -14.53 7.61 3.18
CA ASP A 127 -14.93 8.95 3.64
C ASP A 127 -13.76 9.71 4.28
N GLY A 128 -12.89 8.98 4.97
CA GLY A 128 -11.67 9.44 5.59
C GLY A 128 -10.69 10.02 4.59
N LEU A 129 -10.26 9.16 3.67
CA LEU A 129 -9.36 9.50 2.58
C LEU A 129 -9.97 10.57 1.68
N GLY A 130 -11.27 10.49 1.36
CA GLY A 130 -11.97 11.47 0.53
C GLY A 130 -11.92 12.90 1.09
N ARG A 131 -11.96 13.06 2.41
CA ARG A 131 -11.78 14.38 3.05
C ARG A 131 -10.35 14.90 2.91
N LEU A 132 -9.35 14.03 3.04
CA LEU A 132 -7.93 14.41 2.91
C LEU A 132 -7.60 14.75 1.44
N ALA A 133 -8.09 13.93 0.51
CA ALA A 133 -8.05 14.17 -0.92
C ALA A 133 -8.73 15.50 -1.29
N GLY A 134 -9.91 15.79 -0.73
CA GLY A 134 -10.61 17.07 -0.91
C GLY A 134 -9.84 18.30 -0.42
N LYS A 135 -8.82 18.13 0.43
CA LYS A 135 -7.87 19.19 0.84
C LYS A 135 -6.62 19.27 -0.04
N GLY A 136 -6.53 18.44 -1.08
CA GLY A 136 -5.40 18.38 -2.00
C GLY A 136 -4.25 17.52 -1.50
N ASN A 137 -4.50 16.52 -0.64
CA ASN A 137 -3.46 15.58 -0.23
C ASN A 137 -3.22 14.53 -1.35
N PRO A 138 -2.01 14.44 -1.94
CA PRO A 138 -1.69 13.50 -3.02
C PRO A 138 -1.78 12.02 -2.59
N ALA A 139 -1.24 11.67 -1.42
CA ALA A 139 -1.24 10.30 -0.91
C ALA A 139 -2.66 9.79 -0.63
N ALA A 140 -3.56 10.66 -0.16
CA ALA A 140 -4.97 10.29 0.01
C ALA A 140 -5.68 10.02 -1.32
N HIS A 141 -5.34 10.77 -2.39
CA HIS A 141 -5.83 10.44 -3.72
C HIS A 141 -5.27 9.11 -4.20
N PHE A 142 -3.98 8.84 -4.00
CA PHE A 142 -3.37 7.58 -4.39
C PHE A 142 -3.94 6.37 -3.63
N ALA A 143 -4.12 6.47 -2.31
CA ALA A 143 -4.76 5.43 -1.51
C ALA A 143 -6.20 5.13 -1.98
N LEU A 144 -6.98 6.15 -2.35
CA LEU A 144 -8.31 5.92 -2.94
C LEU A 144 -8.23 5.21 -4.29
N ALA A 145 -7.23 5.52 -5.12
CA ALA A 145 -7.02 4.81 -6.37
C ALA A 145 -6.69 3.32 -6.13
N LEU A 146 -5.82 3.02 -5.16
CA LEU A 146 -5.52 1.64 -4.77
C LEU A 146 -6.79 0.91 -4.29
N LEU A 147 -7.62 1.54 -3.45
CA LEU A 147 -8.89 0.96 -2.99
C LEU A 147 -9.87 0.68 -4.13
N TYR A 148 -10.02 1.59 -5.08
CA TYR A 148 -10.88 1.36 -6.25
C TYR A 148 -10.24 0.41 -7.29
N GLY A 149 -8.96 0.10 -7.14
CA GLY A 149 -8.17 -0.73 -8.04
C GLY A 149 -7.96 -2.15 -7.58
N GLY A 150 -7.92 -2.40 -6.27
CA GLY A 150 -7.99 -3.74 -5.71
C GLY A 150 -9.31 -4.39 -6.08
N GLU A 151 -9.27 -5.65 -6.48
CA GLU A 151 -10.47 -6.47 -6.67
C GLU A 151 -11.13 -6.69 -5.31
N LEU A 152 -11.85 -5.69 -4.81
CA LEU A 152 -12.60 -5.73 -3.55
C LEU A 152 -13.87 -6.58 -3.66
N THR A 153 -13.78 -7.71 -4.35
CA THR A 153 -14.83 -8.72 -4.40
C THR A 153 -14.15 -10.07 -4.57
N ASP A 154 -13.88 -10.73 -3.44
CA ASP A 154 -13.83 -12.18 -3.31
C ASP A 154 -15.22 -12.75 -3.64
N ASP A 155 -15.65 -12.60 -4.89
CA ASP A 155 -16.76 -13.39 -5.37
C ASP A 155 -16.34 -14.04 -6.67
N ASP A 156 -16.60 -15.34 -6.78
CA ASP A 156 -16.50 -16.24 -7.93
C ASP A 156 -17.40 -15.79 -9.11
N HIS A 157 -17.54 -14.48 -9.28
CA HIS A 157 -18.23 -13.76 -10.32
C HIS A 157 -17.22 -12.87 -11.04
N GLN A 158 -16.11 -13.49 -11.48
CA GLN A 158 -15.48 -13.06 -12.73
C GLN A 158 -16.63 -12.76 -13.69
N PRO A 159 -16.80 -11.50 -14.17
CA PRO A 159 -17.84 -11.20 -15.13
C PRO A 159 -17.60 -12.11 -16.32
N GLY A 160 -18.36 -13.20 -16.41
CA GLY A 160 -18.26 -14.15 -17.49
C GLY A 160 -18.32 -13.34 -18.78
N MET A 161 -17.38 -13.56 -19.69
CA MET A 161 -17.27 -12.88 -20.97
C MET A 161 -18.65 -12.45 -21.49
N GLY A 162 -19.02 -11.17 -21.31
CA GLY A 162 -20.39 -10.71 -21.59
C GLY A 162 -20.97 -9.61 -20.69
N GLY A 163 -20.38 -9.30 -19.52
CA GLY A 163 -20.87 -8.20 -18.66
C GLY A 163 -20.94 -6.84 -19.37
N GLU A 164 -19.88 -6.47 -20.10
CA GLU A 164 -19.82 -5.23 -20.89
C GLU A 164 -20.88 -5.20 -22.00
N TYR A 165 -21.15 -6.34 -22.63
CA TYR A 165 -22.17 -6.46 -23.65
C TYR A 165 -23.59 -6.22 -23.10
N TRP A 166 -23.91 -6.77 -21.93
CA TRP A 166 -25.21 -6.53 -21.29
C TRP A 166 -25.32 -5.10 -20.76
N LEU A 167 -24.22 -4.53 -20.26
CA LEU A 167 -24.18 -3.13 -19.88
C LEU A 167 -24.49 -2.21 -21.07
N GLU A 168 -23.89 -2.43 -22.24
CA GLU A 168 -24.18 -1.65 -23.44
C GLU A 168 -25.67 -1.73 -23.84
N ARG A 169 -26.26 -2.92 -23.76
CA ARG A 169 -27.70 -3.13 -24.03
C ARG A 169 -28.60 -2.44 -23.03
N MET A 170 -28.26 -2.54 -21.74
CA MET A 170 -28.96 -1.82 -20.67
C MET A 170 -28.89 -0.30 -20.90
N GLN A 171 -27.71 0.24 -21.26
CA GLN A 171 -27.51 1.66 -21.57
C GLN A 171 -28.24 2.10 -22.85
N ALA A 172 -28.42 1.21 -23.81
CA ALA A 172 -29.24 1.44 -25.01
C ALA A 172 -30.76 1.45 -24.72
N GLY A 173 -31.16 1.18 -23.47
CA GLY A 173 -32.56 1.17 -23.03
C GLY A 173 -33.28 -0.16 -23.23
N GLU A 174 -32.56 -1.26 -23.48
CA GLU A 174 -33.13 -2.60 -23.46
C GLU A 174 -33.54 -2.97 -22.03
N VAL A 175 -34.74 -3.53 -21.87
CA VAL A 175 -35.21 -4.02 -20.56
C VAL A 175 -34.62 -5.41 -20.35
N LEU A 176 -33.62 -5.50 -19.48
CA LEU A 176 -33.01 -6.76 -19.07
C LEU A 176 -33.69 -7.30 -17.81
N ASP A 177 -33.67 -8.63 -17.67
CA ASP A 177 -34.12 -9.34 -16.47
C ASP A 177 -33.19 -10.52 -16.14
N GLY A 178 -33.29 -11.04 -14.92
CA GLY A 178 -32.48 -12.17 -14.44
C GLY A 178 -30.96 -11.95 -14.57
N VAL A 179 -30.26 -13.01 -14.98
CA VAL A 179 -28.78 -13.04 -15.08
C VAL A 179 -28.21 -11.93 -15.97
N PRO A 180 -28.74 -11.62 -17.18
CA PRO A 180 -28.31 -10.46 -17.96
C PRO A 180 -28.33 -9.12 -17.21
N LEU A 181 -29.35 -8.88 -16.38
CA LEU A 181 -29.45 -7.66 -15.58
C LEU A 181 -28.38 -7.64 -14.48
N GLU A 182 -28.18 -8.76 -13.78
CA GLU A 182 -27.16 -8.90 -12.75
C GLU A 182 -25.74 -8.65 -13.31
N TRP A 183 -25.44 -9.21 -14.49
CA TRP A 183 -24.16 -8.98 -15.17
C TRP A 183 -23.99 -7.53 -15.63
N ALA A 184 -25.05 -6.90 -16.13
CA ALA A 184 -25.03 -5.49 -16.52
C ALA A 184 -24.77 -4.57 -15.31
N ILE A 185 -25.39 -4.84 -14.16
CA ILE A 185 -25.20 -4.09 -12.91
C ILE A 185 -23.76 -4.25 -12.42
N THR A 186 -23.26 -5.49 -12.36
CA THR A 186 -21.87 -5.78 -11.94
C THR A 186 -20.85 -5.08 -12.84
N ALA A 187 -21.06 -5.13 -14.15
CA ALA A 187 -20.22 -4.42 -15.12
C ALA A 187 -20.30 -2.89 -14.96
N GLN A 188 -21.49 -2.35 -14.65
CA GLN A 188 -21.66 -0.92 -14.37
C GLN A 188 -20.86 -0.49 -13.14
N GLU A 189 -20.92 -1.26 -12.05
CA GLU A 189 -20.18 -1.00 -10.82
C GLU A 189 -18.68 -1.05 -11.06
N LEU A 190 -18.19 -2.05 -11.80
CA LEU A 190 -16.79 -2.14 -12.18
C LEU A 190 -16.34 -0.96 -13.06
N GLN A 191 -17.17 -0.54 -14.02
CA GLN A 191 -16.91 0.65 -14.83
C GLN A 191 -16.83 1.92 -13.97
N GLN A 192 -17.72 2.05 -12.98
CA GLN A 192 -17.69 3.18 -12.04
C GLN A 192 -16.44 3.16 -11.17
N LYS A 193 -16.05 2.00 -10.61
CA LYS A 193 -14.81 1.84 -9.83
C LYS A 193 -13.58 2.20 -10.66
N ARG A 194 -13.47 1.69 -11.89
CA ARG A 194 -12.38 2.04 -12.83
C ARG A 194 -12.30 3.55 -13.11
N SER A 195 -13.45 4.20 -13.34
CA SER A 195 -13.53 5.65 -13.55
C SER A 195 -13.07 6.43 -12.31
N LEU A 196 -13.50 6.02 -11.12
CA LEU A 196 -13.07 6.63 -9.86
C LEU A 196 -11.57 6.45 -9.63
N ARG A 197 -11.04 5.23 -9.80
CA ARG A 197 -9.59 4.94 -9.73
C ARG A 197 -8.81 5.89 -10.61
N LEU A 198 -9.14 5.97 -11.91
CA LEU A 198 -8.41 6.80 -12.86
C LEU A 198 -8.46 8.29 -12.48
N SER A 199 -9.62 8.78 -12.05
CA SER A 199 -9.76 10.18 -11.61
C SER A 199 -8.87 10.50 -10.39
N HIS A 200 -8.75 9.55 -9.47
CA HIS A 200 -7.92 9.67 -8.28
C HIS A 200 -6.43 9.57 -8.62
N LEU A 201 -6.02 8.66 -9.51
CA LEU A 201 -4.65 8.56 -10.02
C LEU A 201 -4.21 9.84 -10.70
N MET A 202 -5.01 10.34 -11.66
CA MET A 202 -4.70 11.59 -12.37
C MET A 202 -4.54 12.76 -11.41
N ARG A 203 -5.38 12.83 -10.38
CA ARG A 203 -5.30 13.90 -9.38
C ARG A 203 -4.09 13.75 -8.46
N ALA A 204 -3.77 12.53 -8.02
CA ALA A 204 -2.57 12.25 -7.22
C ALA A 204 -1.30 12.61 -8.00
N ALA A 205 -1.19 12.18 -9.25
CA ALA A 205 -0.05 12.47 -10.12
C ALA A 205 0.09 13.97 -10.42
N ALA A 206 -1.02 14.68 -10.68
CA ALA A 206 -1.03 16.13 -10.84
C ALA A 206 -0.62 16.90 -9.57
N LEU A 207 -0.78 16.30 -8.39
CA LEU A 207 -0.31 16.82 -7.11
C LEU A 207 1.12 16.37 -6.76
N GLY A 208 1.78 15.60 -7.62
CA GLY A 208 3.16 15.15 -7.46
C GLY A 208 3.33 13.86 -6.66
N HIS A 209 2.37 12.94 -6.68
CA HIS A 209 2.55 11.62 -6.09
C HIS A 209 3.32 10.69 -7.04
N ASP A 210 4.53 10.28 -6.66
CA ASP A 210 5.44 9.49 -7.52
C ASP A 210 4.82 8.15 -7.96
N GLY A 211 4.23 7.39 -7.02
CA GLY A 211 3.56 6.13 -7.34
C GLY A 211 2.38 6.27 -8.31
N ALA A 212 1.69 7.41 -8.30
CA ALA A 212 0.57 7.65 -9.22
C ALA A 212 1.07 8.05 -10.61
N VAL A 213 2.17 8.80 -10.69
CA VAL A 213 2.85 9.12 -11.95
C VAL A 213 3.32 7.82 -12.62
N LEU A 214 3.94 6.94 -11.84
CA LEU A 214 4.44 5.66 -12.32
C LEU A 214 3.33 4.75 -12.84
N GLU A 215 2.25 4.59 -12.08
CA GLU A 215 1.10 3.77 -12.50
C GLU A 215 0.44 4.33 -13.78
N LEU A 216 0.29 5.65 -13.91
CA LEU A 216 -0.22 6.26 -15.15
C LEU A 216 0.74 6.12 -16.33
N ALA A 217 2.05 6.13 -16.09
CA ALA A 217 3.06 5.92 -17.12
C ALA A 217 3.02 4.47 -17.65
N GLU A 218 2.84 3.48 -16.77
CA GLU A 218 2.67 2.06 -17.11
C GLU A 218 1.38 1.79 -17.89
N LEU A 219 0.27 2.47 -17.54
CA LEU A 219 -0.99 2.38 -18.29
C LEU A 219 -0.85 2.87 -19.74
N GLY A 220 0.10 3.75 -20.02
CA GLY A 220 0.48 4.16 -21.39
C GLY A 220 -0.55 5.02 -22.14
N GLU A 221 -1.57 5.56 -21.46
CA GLU A 221 -2.63 6.34 -22.12
C GLU A 221 -2.20 7.75 -22.55
N ASP A 222 -1.34 8.41 -21.77
CA ASP A 222 -0.82 9.76 -22.06
C ASP A 222 0.72 9.81 -21.89
N PRO A 223 1.49 10.10 -22.97
CA PRO A 223 2.95 10.16 -22.92
C PRO A 223 3.53 11.16 -21.91
N ARG A 224 2.76 12.14 -21.45
CA ARG A 224 3.21 13.12 -20.45
C ARG A 224 3.55 12.48 -19.12
N TRP A 225 2.85 11.42 -18.72
CA TRP A 225 3.13 10.71 -17.48
C TRP A 225 4.46 9.97 -17.56
N LEU A 226 4.77 9.41 -18.73
CA LEU A 226 6.07 8.81 -19.00
C LEU A 226 7.20 9.85 -18.92
N GLU A 227 7.00 11.03 -19.51
CA GLU A 227 7.95 12.14 -19.38
C GLU A 227 8.12 12.58 -17.93
N GLN A 228 7.03 12.65 -17.16
CA GLN A 228 7.09 13.01 -15.74
C GLN A 228 7.80 11.93 -14.90
N ALA A 229 7.56 10.64 -15.17
CA ALA A 229 8.22 9.52 -14.51
C ALA A 229 9.75 9.57 -14.69
N TRP A 230 10.22 9.96 -15.88
CA TRP A 230 11.65 10.11 -16.17
C TRP A 230 12.34 11.24 -15.41
N ASN A 231 11.56 12.19 -14.90
CA ASN A 231 12.06 13.35 -14.16
C ASN A 231 11.88 13.20 -12.65
N LEU A 232 11.51 12.01 -12.15
CA LEU A 232 11.43 11.75 -10.72
C LEU A 232 12.84 11.72 -10.10
N ASP A 233 13.00 12.41 -8.97
CA ASP A 233 14.25 12.43 -8.20
C ASP A 233 14.32 11.26 -7.20
N SER A 234 13.16 10.77 -6.76
CA SER A 234 12.95 9.63 -5.89
C SER A 234 11.65 8.93 -6.28
N VAL A 235 11.49 7.68 -5.88
CA VAL A 235 10.27 6.90 -6.03
C VAL A 235 10.20 5.89 -4.90
N ASP A 236 8.98 5.60 -4.42
CA ASP A 236 8.75 4.63 -3.35
C ASP A 236 9.12 3.20 -3.78
N ASP A 237 8.93 2.89 -5.07
CA ASP A 237 9.28 1.62 -5.70
C ASP A 237 10.26 1.85 -6.88
N PRO A 238 11.58 1.82 -6.60
CA PRO A 238 12.61 1.99 -7.63
C PRO A 238 12.67 0.86 -8.66
N LEU A 239 12.26 -0.37 -8.28
CA LEU A 239 12.30 -1.52 -9.18
C LEU A 239 11.33 -1.30 -10.34
N ARG A 240 10.08 -0.93 -10.05
CA ARG A 240 9.07 -0.64 -11.09
C ARG A 240 9.52 0.44 -12.07
N LEU A 241 10.15 1.51 -11.57
CA LEU A 241 10.68 2.57 -12.45
C LEU A 241 11.86 2.07 -13.31
N ALA A 242 12.68 1.16 -12.78
CA ALA A 242 13.78 0.53 -13.51
C ALA A 242 13.26 -0.36 -14.65
N GLU A 243 12.26 -1.20 -14.37
CA GLU A 243 11.60 -2.06 -15.34
C GLU A 243 10.91 -1.26 -16.45
N LEU A 244 10.20 -0.20 -16.07
CA LEU A 244 9.57 0.70 -17.03
C LEU A 244 10.64 1.33 -17.96
N ALA A 245 11.77 1.76 -17.41
CA ALA A 245 12.88 2.31 -18.19
C ALA A 245 13.50 1.25 -19.12
N TYR A 246 13.69 0.02 -18.63
CA TYR A 246 14.25 -1.09 -19.39
C TYR A 246 13.34 -1.45 -20.58
N GLY A 247 12.04 -1.59 -20.35
CA GLY A 247 11.04 -1.86 -21.40
C GLY A 247 10.97 -0.77 -22.48
N HIS A 248 11.40 0.46 -22.16
CA HIS A 248 11.49 1.58 -23.11
C HIS A 248 12.90 1.76 -23.71
N GLY A 249 13.82 0.83 -23.48
CA GLY A 249 15.18 0.86 -24.02
C GLY A 249 16.07 1.96 -23.42
N ARG A 250 15.71 2.49 -22.24
CA ARG A 250 16.49 3.50 -21.51
C ARG A 250 17.48 2.80 -20.56
N GLU A 251 18.41 2.05 -21.11
CA GLU A 251 19.32 1.17 -20.35
C GLU A 251 20.10 1.89 -19.23
N GLU A 252 20.56 3.12 -19.46
CA GLU A 252 21.29 3.90 -18.44
C GLU A 252 20.40 4.29 -17.25
N ASP A 253 19.15 4.69 -17.52
CA ASP A 253 18.19 5.03 -16.48
C ASP A 253 17.71 3.77 -15.75
N ALA A 254 17.48 2.68 -16.48
CA ALA A 254 17.17 1.38 -15.90
C ALA A 254 18.28 0.93 -14.95
N ARG A 255 19.55 0.94 -15.40
CA ARG A 255 20.70 0.57 -14.57
C ARG A 255 20.80 1.43 -13.31
N ARG A 256 20.56 2.74 -13.42
CA ARG A 256 20.52 3.64 -12.27
C ARG A 256 19.46 3.21 -11.26
N TRP A 257 18.22 2.97 -11.70
CA TRP A 257 17.12 2.64 -10.80
C TRP A 257 17.22 1.22 -10.23
N TYR A 258 17.69 0.24 -11.01
CA TYR A 258 18.03 -1.09 -10.49
C TYR A 258 19.11 -1.01 -9.41
N TYR A 259 20.11 -0.13 -9.55
CA TYR A 259 21.11 0.08 -8.50
C TYR A 259 20.46 0.65 -7.23
N VAL A 260 19.52 1.59 -7.36
CA VAL A 260 18.78 2.13 -6.21
C VAL A 260 17.95 1.04 -5.52
N ALA A 261 17.21 0.24 -6.28
CA ALA A 261 16.43 -0.90 -5.77
C ALA A 261 17.33 -1.93 -5.05
N ALA A 262 18.44 -2.32 -5.66
CA ALA A 262 19.40 -3.25 -5.07
C ALA A 262 20.01 -2.71 -3.76
N VAL A 263 20.34 -1.43 -3.68
CA VAL A 263 20.81 -0.80 -2.43
C VAL A 263 19.72 -0.75 -1.37
N GLN A 264 18.45 -0.72 -1.75
CA GLN A 264 17.29 -0.81 -0.85
C GLN A 264 16.94 -2.25 -0.44
N GLY A 265 17.70 -3.24 -0.92
CA GLY A 265 17.57 -4.64 -0.52
C GLY A 265 16.76 -5.50 -1.48
N ASP A 266 16.38 -4.97 -2.65
CA ASP A 266 15.65 -5.72 -3.65
C ASP A 266 16.55 -6.79 -4.31
N THR A 267 16.21 -8.07 -4.11
CA THR A 267 17.01 -9.19 -4.60
C THR A 267 16.83 -9.46 -6.09
N GLU A 268 15.67 -9.10 -6.65
CA GLU A 268 15.41 -9.21 -8.09
C GLU A 268 16.25 -8.20 -8.85
N ALA A 269 16.28 -6.95 -8.40
CA ALA A 269 17.16 -5.92 -8.94
C ALA A 269 18.64 -6.32 -8.88
N MET A 270 19.07 -6.93 -7.78
CA MET A 270 20.42 -7.48 -7.65
C MET A 270 20.71 -8.54 -8.72
N ARG A 271 19.77 -9.47 -8.97
CA ARG A 271 19.92 -10.47 -10.03
C ARG A 271 19.99 -9.82 -11.40
N THR A 272 19.06 -8.93 -11.76
CA THR A 272 19.01 -8.28 -13.08
C THR A 272 20.29 -7.49 -13.37
N LEU A 273 20.87 -6.83 -12.36
CA LEU A 273 22.17 -6.17 -12.49
C LEU A 273 23.29 -7.17 -12.83
N VAL A 274 23.29 -8.34 -12.20
CA VAL A 274 24.34 -9.35 -12.39
C VAL A 274 24.21 -10.06 -13.74
N GLU A 275 23.01 -10.43 -14.14
CA GLU A 275 22.79 -11.31 -15.29
C GLU A 275 22.62 -10.53 -16.59
N GLU A 276 21.91 -9.40 -16.57
CA GLU A 276 21.50 -8.69 -17.78
C GLU A 276 22.26 -7.39 -18.00
N LEU A 277 22.31 -6.51 -16.98
CA LEU A 277 22.77 -5.13 -17.18
C LEU A 277 24.28 -4.95 -17.05
N GLU A 278 24.93 -5.70 -16.15
CA GLU A 278 26.37 -5.63 -15.90
C GLU A 278 27.07 -7.01 -15.81
N PRO A 279 26.86 -7.94 -16.76
CA PRO A 279 27.39 -9.32 -16.68
C PRO A 279 28.92 -9.40 -16.59
N ASN A 280 29.62 -8.37 -17.06
CA ASN A 280 31.09 -8.32 -17.03
C ASN A 280 31.65 -7.66 -15.76
N ASN A 281 30.81 -7.06 -14.93
CA ASN A 281 31.23 -6.40 -13.69
C ASN A 281 31.26 -7.39 -12.53
N HIS A 282 32.14 -8.38 -12.60
CA HIS A 282 32.17 -9.48 -11.62
C HIS A 282 32.36 -8.96 -10.19
N PHE A 283 33.13 -7.88 -9.97
CA PHE A 283 33.33 -7.34 -8.63
C PHE A 283 32.01 -6.86 -8.02
N GLN A 284 31.26 -6.03 -8.75
CA GLN A 284 29.96 -5.54 -8.29
C GLN A 284 28.94 -6.68 -8.20
N GLY A 285 28.97 -7.63 -9.15
CA GLY A 285 28.08 -8.78 -9.12
C GLY A 285 28.28 -9.65 -7.87
N TRP A 286 29.53 -9.84 -7.42
CA TRP A 286 29.79 -10.52 -6.16
C TRP A 286 29.37 -9.72 -4.93
N VAL A 287 29.41 -8.38 -4.97
CA VAL A 287 28.84 -7.53 -3.90
C VAL A 287 27.34 -7.81 -3.78
N TRP A 288 26.62 -7.86 -4.89
CA TRP A 288 25.19 -8.16 -4.90
C TRP A 288 24.87 -9.57 -4.40
N ILE A 289 25.61 -10.57 -4.86
CA ILE A 289 25.48 -11.96 -4.38
C ILE A 289 25.66 -12.04 -2.85
N TYR A 290 26.65 -11.34 -2.29
CA TYR A 290 26.86 -11.36 -0.85
C TYR A 290 25.80 -10.58 -0.09
N LEU A 291 25.35 -9.44 -0.62
CA LEU A 291 24.28 -8.67 -0.01
C LEU A 291 22.97 -9.47 0.03
N SER A 292 22.60 -10.10 -1.08
CA SER A 292 21.40 -10.93 -1.17
C SER A 292 21.45 -12.10 -0.19
N ALA A 293 22.63 -12.70 0.03
CA ALA A 293 22.83 -13.75 1.01
C ALA A 293 22.68 -13.29 2.48
N GLU A 294 23.01 -12.02 2.79
CA GLU A 294 22.77 -11.43 4.13
C GLU A 294 21.28 -11.08 4.33
N LEU A 295 20.50 -10.92 3.26
CA LEU A 295 19.06 -10.66 3.25
C LEU A 295 18.20 -11.94 3.17
N ASP A 296 18.79 -13.12 3.43
CA ASP A 296 18.17 -14.44 3.30
C ASP A 296 17.68 -14.82 1.87
N GLY A 297 18.00 -14.01 0.86
CA GLY A 297 17.69 -14.22 -0.56
C GLY A 297 18.94 -14.51 -1.40
N ASP A 298 19.76 -15.50 -1.02
CA ASP A 298 20.98 -15.87 -1.77
C ASP A 298 20.65 -16.24 -3.23
N ILE A 299 20.86 -15.32 -4.16
CA ILE A 299 20.47 -15.42 -5.58
C ILE A 299 21.25 -16.52 -6.33
N ARG A 300 22.28 -17.10 -5.71
CA ARG A 300 22.96 -18.30 -6.26
C ARG A 300 22.16 -19.58 -6.09
N ARG A 301 21.16 -19.59 -5.20
CA ARG A 301 20.31 -20.75 -4.99
C ARG A 301 19.23 -20.77 -6.07
N SER A 302 19.12 -21.89 -6.77
CA SER A 302 18.04 -22.07 -7.72
C SER A 302 16.71 -22.27 -7.00
N THR A 303 15.70 -21.52 -7.46
CA THR A 303 14.30 -21.65 -7.05
C THR A 303 13.51 -22.60 -7.96
N MET A 304 14.11 -23.10 -9.05
CA MET A 304 13.48 -24.02 -10.00
C MET A 304 12.78 -25.20 -9.32
N ARG A 305 11.49 -25.39 -9.62
CA ARG A 305 10.67 -26.53 -9.19
C ARG A 305 9.84 -27.04 -10.37
N ALA A 306 9.41 -28.30 -10.27
CA ALA A 306 8.45 -28.88 -11.20
C ALA A 306 7.04 -28.68 -10.64
N TYR A 307 6.10 -28.36 -11.53
CA TYR A 307 4.69 -28.14 -11.23
C TYR A 307 3.81 -28.96 -12.18
N HIS A 308 2.63 -29.34 -11.73
CA HIS A 308 1.65 -30.01 -12.58
C HIS A 308 1.15 -29.09 -13.69
N ASP A 309 1.12 -29.61 -14.93
CA ASP A 309 0.63 -28.90 -16.13
C ASP A 309 -0.78 -29.38 -16.49
N GLY A 310 -1.79 -28.69 -15.93
CA GLY A 310 -3.20 -28.95 -16.13
C GLY A 310 -3.83 -29.97 -15.16
N GLY A 311 -5.17 -30.05 -15.21
CA GLY A 311 -5.96 -30.95 -14.37
C GLY A 311 -6.32 -30.34 -13.01
N ALA A 312 -6.66 -31.19 -12.04
CA ALA A 312 -7.13 -30.75 -10.72
C ALA A 312 -6.04 -30.16 -9.82
N TYR A 313 -4.76 -30.37 -10.19
CA TYR A 313 -3.59 -29.93 -9.43
C TYR A 313 -2.74 -28.93 -10.23
N ASP A 314 -3.30 -28.33 -11.29
CA ASP A 314 -2.58 -27.39 -12.15
C ASP A 314 -1.92 -26.27 -11.34
N GLY A 315 -0.63 -26.06 -11.55
CA GLY A 315 0.17 -25.08 -10.82
C GLY A 315 0.62 -25.50 -9.40
N GLU A 316 0.22 -26.67 -8.91
CA GLU A 316 0.76 -27.22 -7.66
C GLU A 316 2.12 -27.90 -7.88
N LEU A 317 2.94 -27.99 -6.81
CA LEU A 317 4.21 -28.71 -6.85
C LEU A 317 4.00 -30.14 -7.33
N TYR A 318 4.84 -30.58 -8.26
CA TYR A 318 4.69 -31.89 -8.88
C TYR A 318 4.88 -33.03 -7.89
N ASP A 319 3.84 -33.86 -7.75
CA ASP A 319 3.84 -35.10 -7.00
C ASP A 319 3.88 -36.30 -7.97
N ASP A 320 4.93 -37.11 -7.87
CA ASP A 320 5.12 -38.27 -8.74
C ASP A 320 4.13 -39.40 -8.45
N ASP A 321 3.50 -39.43 -7.27
CA ASP A 321 2.41 -40.36 -6.95
C ASP A 321 1.12 -40.01 -7.71
N ILE A 322 0.90 -38.74 -8.04
CA ILE A 322 -0.21 -38.29 -8.90
C ILE A 322 0.16 -38.52 -10.37
N GLY A 323 1.40 -38.13 -10.74
CA GLY A 323 1.92 -38.22 -12.09
C GLY A 323 1.23 -37.26 -13.08
N GLY A 324 1.51 -37.43 -14.37
CA GLY A 324 0.95 -36.61 -15.45
C GLY A 324 1.93 -35.57 -16.02
N PRO A 325 1.45 -34.70 -16.93
CA PRO A 325 2.26 -33.63 -17.50
C PRO A 325 2.79 -32.68 -16.43
N LEU A 326 3.97 -32.12 -16.68
CA LEU A 326 4.62 -31.15 -15.80
C LEU A 326 5.28 -30.04 -16.59
N TYR A 327 5.42 -28.88 -15.98
CA TYR A 327 6.31 -27.81 -16.40
C TYR A 327 7.30 -27.49 -15.28
N VAL A 328 8.41 -26.82 -15.63
CA VAL A 328 9.41 -26.35 -14.68
C VAL A 328 9.34 -24.83 -14.66
N ASP A 329 9.30 -24.26 -13.46
CA ASP A 329 9.24 -22.82 -13.25
C ASP A 329 10.11 -22.40 -12.05
N GLY A 330 10.43 -21.11 -12.00
CA GLY A 330 11.37 -20.49 -11.08
C GLY A 330 12.67 -20.08 -11.77
N ASP A 331 13.70 -19.82 -10.98
CA ASP A 331 14.94 -19.23 -11.46
C ASP A 331 16.15 -20.13 -11.25
N GLU A 332 17.05 -20.11 -12.23
CA GLU A 332 18.38 -20.69 -12.07
C GLU A 332 19.21 -19.88 -11.07
N GLY A 333 20.16 -20.55 -10.42
CA GLY A 333 21.09 -19.88 -9.53
C GLY A 333 22.06 -19.00 -10.32
N VAL A 334 22.28 -17.77 -9.86
CA VAL A 334 23.24 -16.87 -10.50
C VAL A 334 24.66 -17.45 -10.41
N HIS A 335 25.33 -17.55 -11.56
CA HIS A 335 26.68 -18.10 -11.67
C HIS A 335 27.63 -17.15 -12.43
N ILE A 336 28.53 -16.49 -11.69
CA ILE A 336 29.57 -15.60 -12.27
C ILE A 336 30.99 -16.05 -11.91
N PRO A 337 32.02 -15.69 -12.71
CA PRO A 337 33.41 -16.05 -12.44
C PRO A 337 33.90 -15.59 -11.06
N ALA A 338 34.68 -16.44 -10.40
CA ALA A 338 35.24 -16.14 -9.08
C ALA A 338 36.24 -14.98 -9.12
N LEU A 339 36.24 -14.18 -8.05
CA LEU A 339 37.23 -13.12 -7.83
C LEU A 339 38.55 -13.66 -7.30
N ASP A 340 39.60 -12.86 -7.42
CA ASP A 340 40.81 -13.07 -6.63
C ASP A 340 40.54 -12.83 -5.13
N ALA A 341 41.38 -13.41 -4.27
CA ALA A 341 41.17 -13.39 -2.82
C ALA A 341 41.08 -11.96 -2.23
N ALA A 342 41.80 -10.98 -2.76
CA ALA A 342 41.77 -9.62 -2.24
C ALA A 342 40.48 -8.89 -2.66
N SER A 343 40.00 -9.12 -3.88
CA SER A 343 38.73 -8.59 -4.36
C SER A 343 37.52 -9.26 -3.71
N ASP A 344 37.57 -10.57 -3.47
CA ASP A 344 36.55 -11.32 -2.73
C ASP A 344 36.34 -10.77 -1.30
N ILE A 345 37.42 -10.53 -0.56
CA ILE A 345 37.36 -9.93 0.78
C ILE A 345 36.73 -8.53 0.72
N ARG A 346 37.11 -7.71 -0.27
CA ARG A 346 36.55 -6.37 -0.45
C ARG A 346 35.07 -6.39 -0.80
N ALA A 347 34.64 -7.30 -1.67
CA ALA A 347 33.23 -7.45 -2.04
C ALA A 347 32.37 -7.81 -0.84
N LYS A 348 32.83 -8.75 0.01
CA LYS A 348 32.15 -9.11 1.27
C LYS A 348 32.06 -7.94 2.25
N LEU A 349 33.11 -7.13 2.37
CA LEU A 349 33.08 -5.95 3.23
C LEU A 349 32.05 -4.92 2.75
N LEU A 350 32.01 -4.63 1.45
CA LEU A 350 31.04 -3.69 0.88
C LEU A 350 29.60 -4.18 1.05
N ALA A 351 29.35 -5.47 0.81
CA ALA A 351 28.03 -6.06 1.04
C ALA A 351 27.56 -5.89 2.50
N LYS A 352 28.46 -6.12 3.46
CA LYS A 352 28.17 -5.90 4.88
C LYS A 352 27.92 -4.44 5.24
N GLU A 353 28.65 -3.51 4.62
CA GLU A 353 28.40 -2.07 4.80
C GLU A 353 27.03 -1.65 4.25
N LEU A 354 26.61 -2.21 3.11
CA LEU A 354 25.28 -1.97 2.55
C LEU A 354 24.19 -2.56 3.45
N TYR A 355 24.35 -3.81 3.89
CA TYR A 355 23.42 -4.46 4.82
C TYR A 355 23.26 -3.69 6.14
N ALA A 356 24.37 -3.18 6.70
CA ALA A 356 24.31 -2.36 7.92
C ALA A 356 23.50 -1.06 7.71
N LYS A 357 23.68 -0.38 6.57
CA LYS A 357 22.90 0.83 6.26
C LYS A 357 21.42 0.56 6.10
N LEU A 358 21.06 -0.57 5.49
CA LEU A 358 19.68 -1.02 5.38
C LEU A 358 19.05 -1.19 6.77
N ASN A 359 19.74 -1.88 7.67
CA ASN A 359 19.22 -2.16 9.00
C ASN A 359 19.16 -0.89 9.89
N ASP A 360 20.08 0.06 9.73
CA ASP A 360 20.03 1.36 10.42
C ASP A 360 18.89 2.27 9.91
N SER A 361 18.38 2.02 8.70
CA SER A 361 17.30 2.80 8.06
C SER A 361 15.89 2.29 8.32
N LEU A 362 15.75 1.06 8.84
CA LEU A 362 14.49 0.53 9.33
C LEU A 362 14.22 1.09 10.73
N PRO A 363 13.08 1.75 11.01
CA PRO A 363 12.72 2.05 12.37
C PRO A 363 12.64 0.74 13.15
N GLU A 364 13.30 0.65 14.30
CA GLU A 364 13.04 -0.42 15.26
C GLU A 364 11.52 -0.44 15.53
N ILE A 365 10.80 -1.39 14.93
CA ILE A 365 9.45 -1.71 15.33
C ILE A 365 9.59 -2.35 16.72
N LYS A 366 9.35 -1.55 17.76
CA LYS A 366 9.20 -1.99 19.15
C LYS A 366 7.83 -1.61 19.68
#